data_AF-A0A7L2TL95-F1
#
_entry.id   AF-A0A7L2TL95-F1
#
_cell.length_a   1.000
_cell.length_b   1.000
_cell.length_c   1.000
_cell.angle_alpha   90.00
_cell.angle_beta   90.00
_cell.angle_gamma   90.00
#
_symmetry.space_group_name_H-M   'P 1'
#
loop_
_entity.id
_entity.type
_entity.pdbx_description
1 polymer ?
#
loop_
_entity_poly.entity_id
_entity_poly.type
_entity_poly.pdbx_seq_one_letter_code
_entity_poly.pdbx_strand_id
1 'polypeptide(L)'
;LRREGYTVQVNVNDYLDIYCPHYNASVPEHRLEQYVLYMVNAEGYRTCNTSQGFKRWECNRPHAPHSPIKFSEKFQRYSAFSLGYEFRAGQEYYYISTPTHNHRRACLKMKVFVCCASTSHSGEKLAPTLPQFTLRPEVKIEDLENFNPEMPKLEKSISGTSPKREHLPLAVAAALFLMTLLAS
;
A
#
# COMPACT_ATOMS: atom_id res chain seq x y z
N LEU A 1 -0.92 11.50 14.07
CA LEU A 1 -2.32 11.80 14.49
C LEU A 1 -2.27 12.65 15.76
N ARG A 2 -3.33 13.42 16.07
CA ARG A 2 -3.41 14.27 17.29
C ARG A 2 -4.73 14.07 18.03
N ARG A 3 -4.76 14.32 19.35
CA ARG A 3 -5.99 14.19 20.17
C ARG A 3 -7.09 15.15 19.72
N GLU A 4 -6.75 16.40 19.46
CA GLU A 4 -7.69 17.41 18.96
C GLU A 4 -8.08 17.19 17.48
N GLY A 5 -7.38 16.28 16.79
CA GLY A 5 -7.46 16.08 15.35
C GLY A 5 -6.32 16.76 14.60
N TYR A 6 -5.92 16.10 13.52
CA TYR A 6 -4.92 16.59 12.57
C TYR A 6 -5.52 16.53 11.17
N THR A 7 -5.40 17.59 10.39
CA THR A 7 -5.97 17.63 9.04
C THR A 7 -4.85 17.62 8.02
N VAL A 8 -4.97 16.77 7.01
CA VAL A 8 -4.06 16.68 5.87
C VAL A 8 -4.86 16.86 4.60
N GLN A 9 -4.33 17.63 3.66
CA GLN A 9 -4.86 17.70 2.30
C GLN A 9 -3.93 16.95 1.37
N VAL A 10 -4.50 16.13 0.49
CA VAL A 10 -3.77 15.33 -0.52
C VAL A 10 -4.49 15.42 -1.86
N ASN A 11 -3.77 15.13 -2.94
CA ASN A 11 -4.35 14.94 -4.26
C ASN A 11 -4.58 13.45 -4.56
N VAL A 12 -5.37 13.18 -5.61
CA VAL A 12 -5.49 11.82 -6.14
C VAL A 12 -4.10 11.36 -6.62
N ASN A 13 -3.76 10.12 -6.30
CA ASN A 13 -2.46 9.46 -6.54
C ASN A 13 -1.32 9.87 -5.61
N ASP A 14 -1.52 10.82 -4.70
CA ASP A 14 -0.54 11.10 -3.65
C ASP A 14 -0.44 9.93 -2.66
N TYR A 15 0.65 9.95 -1.90
CA TYR A 15 0.90 9.01 -0.82
C TYR A 15 0.89 9.73 0.52
N LEU A 16 0.31 9.09 1.53
CA LEU A 16 0.45 9.47 2.93
C LEU A 16 1.22 8.39 3.67
N ASP A 17 2.38 8.76 4.19
CA ASP A 17 3.19 7.91 5.03
C ASP A 17 2.85 8.13 6.51
N ILE A 18 2.51 7.05 7.20
CA ILE A 18 2.26 7.02 8.64
C ILE A 18 3.36 6.20 9.30
N TYR A 19 4.11 6.85 10.19
CA TYR A 19 5.18 6.22 10.95
C TYR A 19 4.69 5.81 12.33
N CYS A 20 4.97 4.57 12.71
CA CYS A 20 4.71 4.06 14.04
C CYS A 20 5.69 4.64 15.06
N PRO A 21 5.30 4.75 16.35
CA PRO A 21 6.23 5.06 17.42
C PRO A 21 7.40 4.06 17.44
N HIS A 22 8.62 4.57 17.56
CA HIS A 22 9.84 3.79 17.60
C HIS A 22 10.68 4.26 18.78
N TYR A 23 11.21 3.30 19.53
CA TYR A 23 11.94 3.54 20.76
C TYR A 23 13.21 2.70 20.78
N ASN A 24 14.26 3.24 21.38
CA ASN A 24 15.47 2.47 21.66
C ASN A 24 15.18 1.37 22.72
N ALA A 25 16.05 0.37 22.80
CA ALA A 25 15.90 -0.75 23.73
C ALA A 25 16.00 -0.34 25.22
N SER A 26 16.43 0.89 25.51
CA SER A 26 16.57 1.40 26.87
C SER A 26 15.25 1.90 27.48
N VAL A 27 14.20 2.11 26.67
CA VAL A 27 12.90 2.57 27.15
C VAL A 27 12.13 1.42 27.82
N PRO A 28 11.64 1.60 29.06
CA PRO A 28 10.84 0.58 29.74
C PRO A 28 9.53 0.27 29.02
N GLU A 29 9.09 -1.00 29.09
CA GLU A 29 7.92 -1.51 28.36
C GLU A 29 6.63 -0.69 28.60
N HIS A 30 6.38 -0.27 29.84
CA HIS A 30 5.19 0.52 30.19
C HIS A 30 5.13 1.91 29.53
N ARG A 31 6.25 2.40 28.98
CA ARG A 31 6.33 3.66 28.21
C ARG A 31 6.26 3.44 26.70
N LEU A 32 6.33 2.19 26.23
CA LEU A 32 6.27 1.87 24.82
C LEU A 32 4.83 2.03 24.33
N GLU A 33 4.66 2.96 23.42
CA GLU A 33 3.35 3.19 22.83
C GLU A 33 3.14 2.28 21.62
N GLN A 34 2.02 1.58 21.64
CA GLN A 34 1.56 0.72 20.55
C GLN A 34 0.12 1.09 20.24
N TYR A 35 -0.21 1.11 18.95
CA TYR A 35 -1.51 1.59 18.47
C TYR A 35 -2.05 0.70 17.37
N VAL A 36 -3.38 0.60 17.31
CA VAL A 36 -4.10 0.06 16.15
C VAL A 36 -4.73 1.21 15.41
N LEU A 37 -4.51 1.29 14.09
CA LEU A 37 -5.07 2.32 13.23
C LEU A 37 -6.34 1.80 12.54
N TYR A 38 -7.40 2.59 12.57
CA TYR A 38 -8.68 2.29 11.94
C TYR A 38 -9.02 3.38 10.93
N MET A 39 -9.59 2.98 9.81
CA MET A 39 -10.27 3.87 8.89
C MET A 39 -11.76 3.82 9.22
N VAL A 40 -12.35 4.96 9.57
CA VAL A 40 -13.72 5.07 10.10
C VAL A 40 -14.53 6.09 9.31
N ASN A 41 -15.85 6.08 9.50
CA ASN A 41 -16.73 7.13 9.02
C ASN A 41 -16.62 8.40 9.91
N ALA A 42 -17.32 9.47 9.50
CA ALA A 42 -17.31 10.75 10.20
C ALA A 42 -17.89 10.68 11.64
N GLU A 43 -18.77 9.72 11.93
CA GLU A 43 -19.28 9.50 13.29
C GLU A 43 -18.22 8.83 14.17
N GLY A 44 -17.61 7.75 13.70
CA GLY A 44 -16.52 7.06 14.38
C GLY A 44 -15.33 7.98 14.67
N TYR A 45 -15.03 8.91 13.77
CA TYR A 45 -14.01 9.94 14.01
C TYR A 45 -14.34 10.88 15.17
N ARG A 46 -15.60 11.32 15.28
CA ARG A 46 -16.05 12.23 16.33
C ARG A 46 -16.11 11.55 17.68
N THR A 47 -16.56 10.30 17.72
CA THR A 47 -16.78 9.53 18.96
C THR A 47 -15.62 8.61 19.33
N CYS A 48 -14.55 8.56 18.53
CA CYS A 48 -13.47 7.58 18.68
C CYS A 48 -13.96 6.12 18.64
N ASN A 49 -15.08 5.84 17.96
CA ASN A 49 -15.66 4.50 17.91
C ASN A 49 -15.06 3.66 16.77
N THR A 50 -14.27 2.64 17.12
CA THR A 50 -13.60 1.75 16.16
C THR A 50 -14.54 0.81 15.42
N SER A 51 -15.75 0.57 15.93
CA SER A 51 -16.76 -0.29 15.29
C SER A 51 -17.41 0.36 14.06
N GLN A 52 -17.22 1.67 13.87
CA GLN A 52 -17.73 2.45 12.74
C GLN A 52 -16.78 2.44 11.52
N GLY A 53 -16.00 1.37 11.37
CA GLY A 53 -14.96 1.26 10.36
C GLY A 53 -14.24 -0.08 10.41
N PHE A 54 -13.03 -0.12 9.86
CA PHE A 54 -12.22 -1.33 9.80
C PHE A 54 -10.78 -1.06 10.21
N LYS A 55 -10.11 -2.10 10.72
CA LYS A 55 -8.69 -2.06 11.07
C LYS A 55 -7.88 -1.87 9.79
N ARG A 56 -7.07 -0.81 9.74
CA ARG A 56 -6.23 -0.48 8.59
C ARG A 56 -4.79 -0.97 8.78
N TRP A 57 -4.18 -0.73 9.95
CA TRP A 57 -2.81 -1.15 10.28
C TRP A 57 -2.61 -1.32 11.79
N GLU A 58 -1.50 -1.96 12.17
CA GLU A 58 -1.06 -2.11 13.56
C GLU A 58 0.37 -1.64 13.76
N CYS A 59 0.58 -0.75 14.73
CA CYS A 59 1.87 -0.35 15.24
C CYS A 59 2.21 -1.16 16.49
N ASN A 60 2.66 -2.41 16.29
CA ASN A 60 2.92 -3.38 17.35
C ASN A 60 4.40 -3.73 17.55
N ARG A 61 5.33 -3.12 16.80
CA ARG A 61 6.79 -3.34 16.95
C ARG A 61 7.52 -2.04 17.30
N PRO A 62 7.53 -1.62 18.57
CA PRO A 62 8.19 -0.38 19.00
C PRO A 62 9.73 -0.44 18.90
N HIS A 63 10.33 -1.63 18.86
CA HIS A 63 11.78 -1.84 18.73
C HIS A 63 12.17 -2.42 17.37
N ALA A 64 11.51 -2.00 16.30
CA ALA A 64 11.89 -2.41 14.95
C ALA A 64 13.41 -2.15 14.70
N PRO A 65 14.16 -3.12 14.14
CA PRO A 65 15.62 -3.15 14.22
C PRO A 65 16.35 -2.05 13.44
N HIS A 66 15.73 -1.48 12.40
CA HIS A 66 16.40 -0.53 11.50
C HIS A 66 15.74 0.84 11.49
N SER A 67 14.43 0.90 11.36
CA SER A 67 13.68 2.14 11.23
C SER A 67 12.27 1.99 11.81
N PRO A 68 11.60 3.10 12.15
CA PRO A 68 10.18 3.07 12.49
C PRO A 68 9.39 2.37 11.38
N ILE A 69 8.43 1.53 11.76
CA ILE A 69 7.52 0.93 10.78
C ILE A 69 6.77 2.04 10.06
N LYS A 70 6.77 1.97 8.72
CA LYS A 70 6.10 2.91 7.83
C LYS A 70 4.96 2.21 7.09
N PHE A 71 3.77 2.79 7.18
CA PHE A 71 2.63 2.42 6.35
C PHE A 71 2.34 3.52 5.35
N SER A 72 2.20 3.16 4.08
CA SER A 72 1.90 4.10 3.00
C SER A 72 0.48 3.86 2.50
N GLU A 73 -0.34 4.90 2.55
CA GLU A 73 -1.65 4.92 1.87
C GLU A 73 -1.50 5.62 0.54
N LYS A 74 -2.04 5.04 -0.54
CA LYS A 74 -2.12 5.70 -1.84
C LYS A 74 -3.55 6.14 -2.11
N PHE A 75 -3.75 7.44 -2.35
CA PHE A 75 -5.08 8.01 -2.62
C PHE A 75 -5.50 7.81 -4.08
N GLN A 76 -5.57 6.56 -4.50
CA GLN A 76 -5.95 6.21 -5.87
C GLN A 76 -7.46 6.03 -6.04
N ARG A 77 -7.95 6.35 -7.24
CA ARG A 77 -9.37 6.24 -7.59
C ARG A 77 -9.85 4.81 -7.77
N TYR A 78 -8.97 3.94 -8.23
CA TYR A 78 -9.27 2.53 -8.50
C TYR A 78 -8.23 1.67 -7.80
N SER A 79 -8.70 0.71 -7.02
CA SER A 79 -7.83 -0.25 -6.35
C SER A 79 -7.71 -1.51 -7.19
N ALA A 80 -6.48 -1.98 -7.43
CA ALA A 80 -6.23 -3.29 -8.04
C ALA A 80 -6.52 -4.45 -7.07
N PHE A 81 -6.69 -4.17 -5.77
CA PHE A 81 -6.99 -5.16 -4.74
C PHE A 81 -8.47 -5.10 -4.37
N SER A 82 -9.12 -6.27 -4.26
CA SER A 82 -10.56 -6.37 -3.97
C SER A 82 -10.96 -5.82 -2.60
N LEU A 83 -10.04 -5.83 -1.62
CA LEU A 83 -10.23 -5.19 -0.31
C LEU A 83 -9.50 -3.85 -0.19
N GLY A 84 -8.92 -3.36 -1.28
CA GLY A 84 -8.27 -2.05 -1.28
C GLY A 84 -9.31 -0.94 -1.35
N TYR A 85 -9.00 0.19 -0.73
CA TYR A 85 -9.92 1.31 -0.61
C TYR A 85 -9.78 2.26 -1.80
N GLU A 86 -10.90 2.80 -2.27
CA GLU A 86 -10.95 3.74 -3.39
C GLU A 86 -11.24 5.16 -2.90
N PHE A 87 -10.42 6.11 -3.35
CA PHE A 87 -10.50 7.50 -2.91
C PHE A 87 -11.04 8.40 -4.02
N ARG A 88 -11.87 9.37 -3.63
CA ARG A 88 -12.54 10.31 -4.53
C ARG A 88 -12.13 11.73 -4.19
N ALA A 89 -11.90 12.52 -5.24
CA ALA A 89 -11.71 13.96 -5.13
C ALA A 89 -12.96 14.62 -4.51
N GLY A 90 -12.73 15.65 -3.71
CA GLY A 90 -13.75 16.36 -2.93
C GLY A 90 -14.25 15.62 -1.68
N GLN A 91 -13.68 14.46 -1.33
CA GLN A 91 -14.12 13.69 -0.15
C GLN A 91 -13.13 13.74 1.01
N GLU A 92 -13.68 13.63 2.22
CA GLU A 92 -12.94 13.52 3.46
C GLU A 92 -12.92 12.08 3.96
N TYR A 93 -11.75 11.65 4.40
CA TYR A 93 -11.49 10.32 4.95
C TYR A 93 -10.93 10.45 6.36
N TYR A 94 -11.32 9.53 7.23
CA TYR A 94 -11.07 9.68 8.65
C TYR A 94 -10.31 8.48 9.21
N TYR A 95 -9.25 8.78 9.96
CA TYR A 95 -8.42 7.81 10.63
C TYR A 95 -8.43 8.08 12.13
N ILE A 96 -8.57 7.02 12.92
CA ILE A 96 -8.40 7.05 14.37
C ILE A 96 -7.39 6.00 14.80
N SER A 97 -6.74 6.21 15.94
CA SER A 97 -5.87 5.22 16.55
C SER A 97 -6.20 5.03 18.01
N THR A 98 -6.29 3.77 18.43
CA THR A 98 -6.47 3.38 19.83
C THR A 98 -5.22 2.66 20.34
N PRO A 99 -4.81 2.92 21.59
CA PRO A 99 -3.69 2.21 22.21
C PRO A 99 -4.05 0.75 22.46
N THR A 100 -3.08 -0.16 22.32
CA THR A 100 -3.30 -1.61 22.55
C THR A 100 -3.46 -1.96 24.03
N HIS A 101 -2.64 -1.37 24.90
CA HIS A 101 -2.57 -1.75 26.32
C HIS A 101 -3.22 -0.76 27.30
N ASN A 102 -3.66 0.42 26.83
CA ASN A 102 -4.16 1.48 27.72
C ASN A 102 -5.44 2.13 27.20
N HIS A 103 -6.56 1.43 27.35
CA HIS A 103 -7.89 1.89 26.90
C HIS A 103 -8.37 3.20 27.57
N ARG A 104 -7.68 3.71 28.59
CA ARG A 104 -8.02 4.99 29.24
C ARG A 104 -7.47 6.21 28.50
N ARG A 105 -6.51 6.04 27.58
CA ARG A 105 -6.00 7.19 26.79
C ARG A 105 -7.00 7.54 25.69
N ALA A 106 -7.24 8.84 25.52
CA ALA A 106 -8.02 9.36 24.41
C ALA A 106 -7.44 8.93 23.06
N CYS A 107 -8.31 8.61 22.09
CA CYS A 107 -7.86 8.22 20.75
C CYS A 107 -7.13 9.39 20.07
N LEU A 108 -6.16 9.08 19.21
CA LEU A 108 -5.60 10.06 18.29
C LEU A 108 -6.40 10.00 17.00
N LYS A 109 -6.57 11.13 16.33
CA LYS A 109 -7.37 11.18 15.11
C LYS A 109 -6.74 12.08 14.04
N MET A 110 -7.05 11.77 12.78
CA MET A 110 -6.65 12.54 11.61
C MET A 110 -7.75 12.51 10.55
N LYS A 111 -7.97 13.65 9.92
CA LYS A 111 -8.86 13.82 8.77
C LYS A 111 -8.00 14.07 7.54
N VAL A 112 -8.30 13.39 6.44
CA VAL A 112 -7.63 13.57 5.16
C VAL A 112 -8.64 14.08 4.15
N PHE A 113 -8.44 15.27 3.62
CA PHE A 113 -9.24 15.80 2.52
C PHE A 113 -8.54 15.52 1.19
N VAL A 114 -9.19 14.75 0.32
CA VAL A 114 -8.69 14.49 -1.04
C VAL A 114 -9.25 15.58 -1.93
N CYS A 115 -8.43 16.56 -2.29
CA CYS A 115 -8.86 17.71 -3.09
C CYS A 115 -9.21 17.26 -4.50
N CYS A 116 -8.17 16.98 -5.27
CA CYS A 116 -8.19 17.24 -6.69
C CYS A 116 -7.51 16.09 -7.43
N ALA A 117 -7.95 15.83 -8.67
CA ALA A 117 -7.15 15.01 -9.56
C ALA A 117 -5.75 15.62 -9.62
N SER A 118 -4.70 14.80 -9.55
CA SER A 118 -3.32 15.27 -9.68
C SER A 118 -3.27 16.22 -10.87
N THR A 119 -3.00 17.50 -10.63
CA THR A 119 -2.60 18.40 -11.70
C THR A 119 -1.29 17.80 -12.19
N SER A 120 -1.31 17.12 -13.34
CA SER A 120 -0.09 16.94 -14.12
C SER A 120 0.57 18.30 -14.11
N HIS A 121 1.80 18.39 -13.60
CA HIS A 121 2.56 19.63 -13.53
C HIS A 121 2.46 20.34 -14.88
N SER A 122 1.51 21.26 -14.99
CA SER A 122 1.32 22.14 -16.14
C SER A 122 2.10 23.39 -15.79
N GLY A 123 3.41 23.20 -15.68
CA GLY A 123 4.33 24.27 -15.97
C GLY A 123 4.20 24.55 -17.46
N GLU A 124 3.66 25.71 -17.77
CA GLU A 124 3.59 26.35 -19.09
C GLU A 124 2.52 25.83 -20.07
N LYS A 125 1.46 26.63 -20.12
CA LYS A 125 0.61 26.86 -21.29
C LYS A 125 1.47 27.12 -22.53
N LEU A 126 1.52 26.16 -23.45
CA LEU A 126 1.75 26.42 -24.87
C LEU A 126 0.74 25.62 -25.68
N ALA A 127 0.19 26.29 -26.69
CA ALA A 127 -0.96 25.89 -27.49
C ALA A 127 -0.86 24.48 -28.11
N PRO A 128 -1.98 23.85 -28.50
CA PRO A 128 -1.94 22.58 -29.20
C PRO A 128 -1.37 22.80 -30.61
N THR A 129 -0.10 22.47 -30.81
CA THR A 129 0.47 22.36 -32.16
C THR A 129 0.39 20.90 -32.58
N LEU A 130 -0.35 20.65 -33.66
CA LEU A 130 -0.42 19.40 -34.42
C LEU A 130 0.99 18.80 -34.60
N PRO A 131 1.21 17.47 -34.46
CA PRO A 131 2.53 16.90 -34.66
C PRO A 131 2.93 17.06 -36.13
N GLN A 132 3.95 17.88 -36.36
CA GLN A 132 4.59 18.01 -37.66
C GLN A 132 5.53 16.82 -37.83
N PHE A 133 5.21 15.94 -38.79
CA PHE A 133 6.12 14.89 -39.21
C PHE A 133 7.44 15.52 -39.69
N THR A 134 8.50 15.41 -38.89
CA THR A 134 9.85 15.79 -39.32
C THR A 134 10.55 14.57 -39.88
N LEU A 135 10.43 14.37 -41.20
CA LEU A 135 11.44 13.66 -41.96
C LEU A 135 12.70 14.52 -41.96
N ARG A 136 13.83 13.99 -41.47
CA ARG A 136 15.13 14.65 -41.66
C ARG A 136 15.65 14.37 -43.08
N PRO A 137 16.23 15.36 -43.77
CA PRO A 137 16.86 15.17 -45.07
C PRO A 137 18.28 14.59 -44.90
N GLU A 138 18.76 13.97 -45.98
CA GLU A 138 20.10 13.40 -46.19
C GLU A 138 20.39 12.00 -45.61
N VAL A 139 19.81 10.98 -46.24
CA VAL A 139 20.51 9.70 -46.47
C VAL A 139 20.39 9.37 -47.96
N LYS A 140 21.54 9.14 -48.62
CA LYS A 140 21.66 8.83 -50.04
C LYS A 140 20.98 7.50 -50.36
N ILE A 141 20.19 7.47 -51.43
CA ILE A 141 19.39 6.33 -51.89
C ILE A 141 20.28 5.44 -52.77
N GLU A 142 21.20 4.67 -52.17
CA GLU A 142 21.85 3.52 -52.82
C GLU A 142 22.23 2.53 -51.71
N ASP A 143 21.25 1.86 -51.09
CA ASP A 143 21.40 0.55 -50.41
C ASP A 143 20.11 0.12 -49.67
N LEU A 144 18.96 0.11 -50.35
CA LEU A 144 17.74 -0.44 -49.76
C LEU A 144 16.98 -1.40 -50.69
N GLU A 145 17.71 -2.29 -51.38
CA GLU A 145 17.12 -3.46 -52.04
C GLU A 145 17.29 -4.77 -51.24
N ASN A 146 17.74 -4.73 -49.97
CA ASN A 146 18.00 -5.99 -49.25
C ASN A 146 17.67 -6.00 -47.75
N PHE A 147 16.46 -5.58 -47.37
CA PHE A 147 15.90 -5.91 -46.05
C PHE A 147 14.59 -6.68 -46.15
N ASN A 148 14.69 -7.98 -45.89
CA ASN A 148 13.60 -8.92 -45.68
C ASN A 148 12.72 -8.48 -44.48
N PRO A 149 11.39 -8.33 -44.61
CA PRO A 149 10.53 -8.00 -43.50
C PRO A 149 10.14 -9.28 -42.75
N GLU A 150 11.02 -9.79 -41.89
CA GLU A 150 10.62 -10.83 -40.94
C GLU A 150 10.19 -10.18 -39.62
N MET A 151 8.87 -10.06 -39.46
CA MET A 151 8.22 -9.55 -38.26
C MET A 151 8.52 -10.48 -37.07
N PRO A 152 9.11 -9.99 -35.96
CA PRO A 152 9.31 -10.85 -34.79
C PRO A 152 7.94 -11.25 -34.22
N LYS A 153 7.66 -12.57 -34.22
CA LYS A 153 6.49 -13.13 -33.52
C LYS A 153 6.60 -12.80 -32.03
N LEU A 154 5.54 -12.19 -31.49
CA LEU A 154 5.36 -12.01 -30.06
C LEU A 154 5.18 -13.39 -29.41
N GLU A 155 6.23 -13.95 -28.83
CA GLU A 155 6.13 -15.16 -28.03
C GLU A 155 5.33 -14.88 -26.76
N LYS A 156 4.32 -15.71 -26.50
CA LYS A 156 3.55 -15.70 -25.25
C LYS A 156 4.50 -15.99 -24.09
N SER A 157 4.69 -15.02 -23.21
CA SER A 157 5.33 -15.27 -21.92
C SER A 157 4.49 -16.27 -21.10
N ILE A 158 5.16 -17.33 -20.71
CA ILE A 158 4.66 -18.54 -20.06
C ILE A 158 4.00 -18.21 -18.72
N SER A 159 2.79 -18.75 -18.52
CA SER A 159 2.12 -18.86 -17.23
C SER A 159 3.05 -19.55 -16.23
N GLY A 160 3.46 -18.82 -15.20
CA GLY A 160 4.14 -19.40 -14.04
C GLY A 160 3.29 -20.52 -13.47
N THR A 161 3.86 -21.72 -13.43
CA THR A 161 3.25 -22.89 -12.81
C THR A 161 3.22 -22.70 -11.30
N SER A 162 2.05 -22.91 -10.72
CA SER A 162 1.82 -22.94 -9.27
C SER A 162 2.71 -24.02 -8.60
N PRO A 163 3.38 -23.74 -7.47
CA PRO A 163 4.10 -24.77 -6.73
C PRO A 163 3.13 -25.83 -6.22
N LYS A 164 3.39 -27.07 -6.63
CA LYS A 164 2.72 -28.29 -6.16
C LYS A 164 2.71 -28.34 -4.63
N ARG A 165 1.54 -28.64 -4.08
CA ARG A 165 1.31 -29.13 -2.72
C ARG A 165 2.26 -30.30 -2.46
N GLU A 166 3.20 -30.11 -1.53
CA GLU A 166 4.12 -31.16 -1.10
C GLU A 166 3.32 -32.35 -0.56
N HIS A 167 3.54 -33.52 -1.15
CA HIS A 167 3.10 -34.78 -0.59
C HIS A 167 4.02 -35.12 0.57
N LEU A 168 3.46 -35.20 1.77
CA LEU A 168 4.15 -35.73 2.95
C LEU A 168 4.59 -37.17 2.63
N PRO A 169 5.88 -37.53 2.74
CA PRO A 169 6.33 -38.87 2.41
C PRO A 169 5.71 -39.86 3.39
N LEU A 170 5.20 -40.98 2.87
CA LEU A 170 4.50 -42.04 3.61
C LEU A 170 5.27 -42.54 4.85
N ALA A 171 6.60 -42.41 4.84
CA ALA A 171 7.49 -42.73 5.96
C ALA A 171 7.27 -41.85 7.20
N VAL A 172 6.91 -40.57 7.03
CA VAL A 172 6.69 -39.62 8.15
C VAL A 172 5.34 -39.88 8.81
N ALA A 173 4.32 -40.24 8.02
CA ALA A 173 3.01 -40.65 8.55
C ALA A 173 3.08 -41.98 9.31
N ALA A 174 3.86 -42.95 8.82
CA ALA A 174 4.06 -44.23 9.49
C ALA A 174 4.86 -44.08 10.80
N ALA A 175 5.87 -43.21 10.84
CA ALA A 175 6.64 -42.92 12.06
C ALA A 175 5.79 -42.25 13.13
N LEU A 176 4.91 -41.32 12.76
CA LEU A 176 3.99 -40.67 13.71
C LEU A 176 2.97 -41.66 14.30
N PHE A 177 2.44 -42.58 13.49
CA PHE A 177 1.52 -43.62 13.98
C PHE A 177 2.22 -44.63 14.91
N LEU A 178 3.44 -45.07 14.60
CA LEU A 178 4.22 -45.97 15.45
C LEU A 178 4.57 -45.35 16.81
N MET A 179 4.88 -44.04 16.84
CA MET A 179 5.19 -43.34 18.10
C MET A 179 3.96 -43.18 19.00
N THR A 180 2.75 -43.06 18.44
CA THR A 180 1.51 -43.01 19.23
C THR A 180 1.11 -44.38 19.82
N LEU A 181 1.44 -45.48 19.14
CA LEU A 181 1.14 -46.84 19.60
C LEU A 181 2.11 -47.34 20.69
N LEU A 182 3.32 -46.78 20.78
CA LEU A 182 4.31 -47.11 21.81
C LEU A 182 4.15 -46.27 23.10
N ALA A 183 3.25 -45.27 23.09
CA ALA A 183 3.00 -44.35 24.21
C ALA A 183 1.65 -44.61 24.91
N SER A 184 0.99 -45.74 24.64
CA SER A 184 -0.20 -46.24 25.36
C SER A 184 0.11 -47.52 26.11
#